data_AF-A0A967T1Y7-F1
#
_entry.id   AF-A0A967T1Y7-F1
#
_cell.length_a   1.000
_cell.length_b   1.000
_cell.length_c   1.000
_cell.angle_alpha   90.00
_cell.angle_beta   90.00
_cell.angle_gamma   90.00
#
_symmetry.space_group_name_H-M   'P 1'
#
loop_
_entity.id
_entity.type
_entity.pdbx_description
1 polymer ?
#
loop_
_entity_poly.entity_id
_entity_poly.type
_entity_poly.pdbx_seq_one_letter_code
_entity_poly.pdbx_strand_id
1 'polypeptide(L)'
;MKTNSHIPFGLLTVLLAFSIPMSGTAQSYMTKSGHVEFDSSVPLHSFTGLSDHLVGKITLRDSIVDFYVDVHTLETGIGKRDNDMLRTLEADKYPFAEFYGK
;
A
#
# COMPACT_ATOMS: atom_id res chain seq x y z
N MET A 1 -18.20 -31.11 -54.41
CA MET A 1 -19.03 -29.89 -54.35
C MET A 1 -18.34 -28.92 -53.39
N LYS A 2 -17.62 -27.91 -53.90
CA LYS A 2 -16.90 -26.93 -53.07
C LYS A 2 -17.89 -25.85 -52.65
N THR A 3 -18.33 -25.86 -51.41
CA THR A 3 -19.14 -24.77 -50.84
C THR A 3 -18.20 -23.61 -50.54
N ASN A 4 -18.25 -22.56 -51.38
CA ASN A 4 -17.55 -21.31 -51.10
C ASN A 4 -18.29 -20.60 -49.96
N SER A 5 -17.78 -20.77 -48.73
CA SER A 5 -18.26 -20.04 -47.56
C SER A 5 -17.74 -18.60 -47.64
N HIS A 6 -18.57 -17.68 -48.14
CA HIS A 6 -18.28 -16.24 -48.11
C HIS A 6 -18.74 -15.71 -46.76
N ILE A 7 -17.79 -15.47 -45.85
CA ILE A 7 -18.08 -14.75 -44.61
C ILE A 7 -18.45 -13.32 -45.00
N PRO A 8 -19.64 -12.82 -44.63
CA PRO A 8 -20.04 -11.47 -44.99
C PRO A 8 -19.10 -10.46 -44.32
N PHE A 9 -18.65 -9.48 -45.09
CA PHE A 9 -17.66 -8.46 -44.65
C PHE A 9 -18.05 -7.81 -43.31
N GLY A 10 -19.35 -7.53 -43.09
CA GLY A 10 -19.83 -7.00 -41.82
C GLY A 10 -19.60 -7.91 -40.61
N LEU A 11 -19.69 -9.23 -40.78
CA LEU A 11 -19.42 -10.20 -39.71
C LEU A 11 -17.92 -10.22 -39.36
N LEU A 12 -17.06 -10.11 -40.37
CA LEU A 12 -15.61 -10.04 -40.16
C LEU A 12 -15.22 -8.77 -39.39
N THR A 13 -15.84 -7.63 -39.71
CA THR A 13 -15.60 -6.35 -39.02
C THR A 13 -16.04 -6.40 -37.55
N VAL A 14 -17.19 -7.02 -37.26
CA VAL A 14 -17.66 -7.21 -35.87
C VAL A 14 -16.71 -8.12 -35.10
N LEU A 15 -16.23 -9.21 -35.72
CA LEU A 15 -15.27 -10.12 -35.07
C LEU A 15 -13.95 -9.42 -34.73
N LEU A 16 -13.45 -8.55 -35.63
CA LEU A 16 -12.25 -7.74 -35.39
C LEU A 16 -12.45 -6.72 -34.27
N ALA A 17 -13.64 -6.13 -34.15
CA ALA A 17 -13.93 -5.17 -33.08
C ALA A 17 -13.91 -5.84 -31.68
N PHE A 18 -14.29 -7.12 -31.58
CA PHE A 18 -14.19 -7.89 -30.33
C PHE A 18 -12.76 -8.29 -29.94
N SER A 19 -11.80 -8.18 -30.86
CA SER A 19 -10.40 -8.53 -30.58
C SER A 19 -9.61 -7.39 -29.94
N ILE A 20 -10.21 -6.21 -29.77
CA ILE A 20 -9.54 -5.06 -29.16
C ILE A 20 -9.48 -5.29 -27.65
N PRO A 21 -8.29 -5.46 -27.05
CA PRO A 21 -8.18 -5.64 -25.61
C PRO A 21 -8.67 -4.37 -24.91
N MET A 22 -9.70 -4.50 -24.06
CA MET A 22 -10.12 -3.42 -23.18
C MET A 22 -9.14 -3.32 -22.00
N SER A 23 -8.37 -2.24 -21.95
CA SER A 23 -7.56 -1.91 -20.78
C SER A 23 -8.47 -1.55 -19.61
N GLY A 24 -8.55 -2.43 -18.61
CA GLY A 24 -9.25 -2.16 -17.36
C GLY A 24 -8.43 -1.25 -16.44
N THR A 25 -9.08 -0.30 -15.77
CA THR A 25 -8.48 0.43 -14.65
C THR A 25 -8.73 -0.35 -13.36
N ALA A 26 -7.69 -0.91 -12.74
CA ALA A 26 -7.82 -1.47 -11.40
C ALA A 26 -7.82 -0.36 -10.33
N GLN A 27 -8.40 -0.64 -9.17
CA GLN A 27 -8.55 0.33 -8.08
C GLN A 27 -7.22 0.60 -7.36
N SER A 28 -7.08 1.84 -6.89
CA SER A 28 -6.03 2.25 -5.96
C SER A 28 -6.67 2.98 -4.78
N TYR A 29 -6.16 2.70 -3.59
CA TYR A 29 -6.61 3.28 -2.33
C TYR A 29 -5.46 4.04 -1.70
N MET A 30 -5.76 5.19 -1.13
CA MET A 30 -4.84 6.00 -0.33
C MET A 30 -5.40 6.11 1.08
N THR A 31 -4.51 6.15 2.07
CA THR A 31 -4.90 6.39 3.45
C THR A 31 -5.60 7.74 3.60
N LYS A 32 -6.77 7.75 4.26
CA LYS A 32 -7.46 8.98 4.70
C LYS A 32 -7.22 9.28 6.18
N SER A 33 -7.15 8.22 6.97
CA SER A 33 -6.78 8.19 8.38
C SER A 33 -6.02 6.88 8.58
N GLY A 34 -4.87 6.94 9.23
CA GLY A 34 -3.98 5.81 9.39
C GLY A 34 -3.43 5.78 10.80
N HIS A 35 -3.43 4.61 11.41
CA HIS A 35 -3.02 4.40 12.79
C HIS A 35 -1.99 3.27 12.84
N VAL A 36 -0.94 3.45 13.64
CA VAL A 36 0.05 2.41 13.92
C VAL A 36 0.29 2.34 15.42
N GLU A 37 0.37 1.10 15.92
CA GLU A 37 0.76 0.78 17.29
C GLU A 37 2.03 -0.06 17.24
N PHE A 38 2.95 0.19 18.16
CA PHE A 38 4.07 -0.70 18.41
C PHE A 38 4.14 -1.01 19.90
N ASP A 39 4.27 -2.29 20.22
CA ASP A 39 4.43 -2.77 21.58
C ASP A 39 5.90 -3.08 21.87
N SER A 40 6.39 -2.52 22.97
CA SER A 40 7.73 -2.77 23.49
C SER A 40 7.63 -3.39 24.89
N SER A 41 8.48 -4.38 25.15
CA SER A 41 8.51 -5.10 26.42
C SER A 41 9.93 -5.32 26.91
N VAL A 42 10.17 -5.00 28.17
CA VAL A 42 11.37 -5.32 28.94
C VAL A 42 10.95 -6.08 30.21
N PRO A 43 11.85 -6.82 30.89
CA PRO A 43 11.48 -7.78 31.94
C PRO A 43 10.57 -7.28 33.09
N LEU A 44 10.43 -5.98 33.30
CA LEU A 44 9.58 -5.37 34.32
C LEU A 44 8.61 -4.29 33.80
N HIS A 45 8.66 -3.94 32.52
CA HIS A 45 7.86 -2.86 31.95
C HIS A 45 7.48 -3.16 30.51
N SER A 46 6.25 -2.86 30.14
CA SER A 46 5.82 -2.79 28.75
C SER A 46 5.28 -1.40 28.46
N PHE A 47 5.33 -1.00 27.19
CA PHE A 47 4.70 0.20 26.71
C PHE A 47 4.30 0.05 25.27
N THR A 48 3.20 0.71 24.93
CA THR A 48 2.75 0.89 23.56
C THR A 48 3.08 2.32 23.17
N GLY A 49 3.58 2.51 21.95
CA GLY A 49 3.54 3.83 21.34
C GLY A 49 2.68 3.81 20.08
N LEU A 50 2.13 4.98 19.80
CA LEU A 50 1.05 5.18 18.86
C LEU A 50 1.43 6.29 17.87
N SER A 51 0.94 6.21 16.64
CA SER A 51 0.89 7.36 15.73
C SER A 51 -0.32 7.27 14.82
N ASP A 52 -1.01 8.40 14.67
CA ASP A 52 -2.12 8.59 13.72
C ASP A 52 -1.65 9.17 12.37
N HIS A 53 -0.35 9.11 12.09
CA HIS A 53 0.28 9.66 10.87
C HIS A 53 0.72 8.57 9.89
N LEU A 54 0.14 7.37 9.95
CA LEU A 54 0.44 6.32 8.98
C LEU A 54 -0.08 6.74 7.60
N VAL A 55 0.80 6.77 6.61
CA VAL A 55 0.46 7.05 5.21
C VAL A 55 0.65 5.78 4.40
N GLY A 56 -0.21 5.55 3.41
CA GLY A 56 -0.04 4.40 2.54
C GLY A 56 -0.94 4.35 1.32
N LYS A 57 -0.63 3.35 0.51
CA LYS A 57 -1.19 3.09 -0.81
C LYS A 57 -1.39 1.59 -0.99
N ILE A 58 -2.58 1.23 -1.47
CA ILE A 58 -2.88 -0.12 -1.96
C ILE A 58 -3.21 0.00 -3.45
N THR A 59 -2.58 -0.84 -4.28
CA THR A 59 -2.83 -0.87 -5.73
C THR A 59 -3.12 -2.29 -6.17
N LEU A 60 -4.37 -2.55 -6.58
CA LEU A 60 -4.79 -3.87 -7.03
C LEU A 60 -4.25 -4.25 -8.40
N ARG A 61 -3.86 -3.27 -9.23
CA ARG A 61 -3.25 -3.51 -10.55
C ARG A 61 -1.97 -4.35 -10.45
N ASP A 62 -1.14 -3.98 -9.49
CA ASP A 62 0.24 -4.44 -9.37
C ASP A 62 0.44 -5.32 -8.11
N SER A 63 -0.66 -5.60 -7.39
CA SER A 63 -0.68 -6.28 -6.09
C SER A 63 0.20 -5.61 -5.02
N ILE A 64 0.37 -4.28 -5.10
CA ILE A 64 1.26 -3.54 -4.21
C ILE A 64 0.51 -3.04 -2.98
N VAL A 65 1.16 -3.20 -1.83
CA VAL A 65 0.80 -2.61 -0.55
C VAL A 65 2.02 -1.87 -0.03
N ASP A 66 1.90 -0.57 0.21
CA ASP A 66 3.00 0.31 0.56
C ASP A 66 2.55 1.28 1.66
N PHE A 67 3.21 1.24 2.81
CA PHE A 67 2.88 2.06 3.97
C PHE A 67 4.16 2.61 4.60
N TYR A 68 4.12 3.84 5.09
CA TYR A 68 5.18 4.41 5.88
C TYR A 68 4.65 5.28 7.02
N VAL A 69 5.46 5.44 8.06
CA VAL A 69 5.20 6.36 9.17
C VAL A 69 6.49 7.12 9.51
N ASP A 70 6.36 8.41 9.80
CA ASP A 70 7.43 9.20 10.39
C ASP A 70 7.58 8.81 11.87
N VAL A 71 8.73 8.26 12.23
CA VAL A 71 8.97 7.76 13.60
C VAL A 71 8.95 8.88 14.64
N HIS A 72 9.15 10.14 14.26
CA HIS A 72 9.04 11.29 15.16
C HIS A 72 7.61 11.57 15.63
N THR A 73 6.62 11.02 14.93
CA THR A 73 5.21 11.14 15.31
C THR A 73 4.76 10.08 16.32
N LEU A 74 5.65 9.16 16.70
CA LEU A 74 5.36 8.11 17.67
C LEU A 74 5.35 8.67 19.09
N GLU A 75 4.24 8.46 19.78
CA GLU A 75 4.05 8.91 21.16
C GLU A 75 3.71 7.72 22.06
N THR A 76 4.41 7.61 23.19
CA THR A 76 4.12 6.63 24.25
C THR A 76 3.37 7.26 25.42
N GLY A 77 3.04 8.56 25.35
CA GLY A 77 2.44 9.34 26.42
C GLY A 77 3.42 9.76 27.53
N ILE A 78 4.72 9.48 27.40
CA ILE A 78 5.77 9.88 28.36
C ILE A 78 6.96 10.47 27.58
N GLY A 79 7.08 11.80 27.59
CA GLY A 79 8.07 12.50 26.75
C GLY A 79 9.53 12.06 26.93
N LYS A 80 9.96 11.67 28.14
CA LYS A 80 11.31 11.12 28.33
C LYS A 80 11.49 9.80 27.58
N ARG A 81 10.48 8.93 27.63
CA ARG A 81 10.48 7.64 26.94
C ARG A 81 10.40 7.82 25.43
N ASP A 82 9.64 8.79 24.95
CA ASP A 82 9.58 9.13 23.53
C ASP A 82 10.98 9.54 23.03
N ASN A 83 11.68 10.41 23.76
CA ASN A 83 13.06 10.80 23.43
C ASN A 83 14.04 9.61 23.46
N ASP A 84 13.92 8.73 24.47
CA ASP A 84 14.78 7.56 24.59
C ASP A 84 14.53 6.53 23.46
N MET A 85 13.26 6.36 23.07
CA MET A 85 12.86 5.56 21.93
C MET A 85 13.40 6.14 20.62
N LEU A 86 13.19 7.42 20.33
CA LEU A 86 13.69 8.07 19.11
C LEU A 86 15.22 7.92 18.97
N ARG A 87 15.94 8.05 20.08
CA ARG A 87 17.39 7.81 20.12
C ARG A 87 17.74 6.35 19.80
N THR A 88 16.97 5.40 20.34
CA THR A 88 17.17 3.95 20.12
C THR A 88 16.88 3.56 18.67
N LEU A 89 15.89 4.20 18.04
CA LEU A 89 15.53 4.00 16.63
C LEU A 89 16.47 4.74 15.67
N GLU A 90 17.42 5.54 16.18
CA GLU A 90 18.26 6.44 15.38
C GLU A 90 17.40 7.33 14.46
N ALA A 91 16.31 7.90 14.98
CA ALA A 91 15.28 8.60 14.21
C ALA A 91 15.81 9.73 13.31
N ASP A 92 16.85 10.45 13.73
CA ASP A 92 17.49 11.49 12.91
C ASP A 92 18.11 10.92 11.62
N LYS A 93 18.56 9.67 11.66
CA LYS A 93 19.18 8.96 10.54
C LYS A 93 18.17 8.11 9.75
N TYR A 94 17.21 7.52 10.45
CA TYR A 94 16.14 6.71 9.87
C TYR A 94 14.77 7.26 10.28
N PRO A 95 14.34 8.38 9.68
CA PRO A 95 13.12 9.09 10.08
C PRO A 95 11.82 8.36 9.71
N PHE A 96 11.90 7.36 8.83
CA PHE A 96 10.72 6.64 8.35
C PHE A 96 10.86 5.14 8.59
N ALA A 97 9.78 4.54 9.09
CA ALA A 97 9.58 3.10 9.04
C ALA A 97 8.63 2.79 7.89
N GLU A 98 9.02 1.86 7.01
CA GLU A 98 8.28 1.51 5.80
C GLU A 98 7.96 0.01 5.79
N PHE A 99 6.75 -0.31 5.32
CA PHE A 99 6.34 -1.65 4.94
C PHE A 99 5.98 -1.66 3.46
N TYR A 100 6.70 -2.46 2.69
CA TYR A 100 6.43 -2.70 1.27
C TYR A 100 6.13 -4.18 1.04
N GLY A 101 5.02 -4.47 0.36
CA GLY A 101 4.59 -5.80 -0.05
C GLY A 101 4.12 -5.84 -1.51
N LYS A 102 4.40 -6.95 -2.19
CA LYS A 102 3.99 -7.23 -3.57
C LYS A 102 3.59 -8.70 -3.74
#